data_AF-A0A452IJR1-F1
#
_entry.id   AF-A0A452IJR1-F1
#
_cell.length_a   1.000
_cell.length_b   1.000
_cell.length_c   1.000
_cell.angle_alpha   90.00
_cell.angle_beta   90.00
_cell.angle_gamma   90.00
#
_symmetry.space_group_name_H-M   'P 1'
#
loop_
_entity.id
_entity.type
_entity.pdbx_description
1 polymer ?
#
loop_
_entity_poly.entity_id
_entity_poly.type
_entity_poly.pdbx_seq_one_letter_code
_entity_poly.pdbx_strand_id
1 'polypeptide(L)'
;MPVPPPPAPPPPPTLALANTEKPSLNRSEQAGRNALLSDISKGKKLKKAVTNDRSAPILDKPKGSGGGGGGGSGGGSGGGGSGGGGGGGGYGGGGPPGLGGLFQSGMPKLRSAANRDTGKEDFPDL
;
A
#
# COMPACT_ATOMS: atom_id res chain seq x y z
N MET A 1 45.36 31.56 -6.34
CA MET A 1 44.57 30.30 -6.37
C MET A 1 43.11 30.68 -6.12
N PRO A 2 42.14 30.27 -6.95
CA PRO A 2 40.73 30.47 -6.63
C PRO A 2 40.39 29.71 -5.34
N VAL A 3 39.60 30.33 -4.46
CA VAL A 3 39.11 29.67 -3.24
C VAL A 3 38.12 28.57 -3.63
N PRO A 4 38.21 27.38 -3.01
CA PRO A 4 37.25 26.31 -3.28
C PRO A 4 35.84 26.77 -2.88
N PRO A 5 34.81 26.40 -3.66
CA PRO A 5 33.44 26.71 -3.30
C PRO A 5 33.10 26.10 -1.93
N PRO A 6 32.28 26.79 -1.12
CA PRO A 6 31.86 26.25 0.17
C PRO A 6 31.11 24.92 -0.03
N PRO A 7 31.17 24.01 0.96
CA PRO A 7 30.40 22.77 0.93
C PRO A 7 28.91 23.07 0.78
N ALA A 8 28.19 22.22 0.04
CA ALA A 8 26.74 22.32 -0.07
C ALA A 8 26.11 22.17 1.34
N PRO A 9 25.04 22.94 1.64
CA PRO A 9 24.32 22.76 2.89
C PRO A 9 23.75 21.34 2.99
N PRO A 10 23.65 20.77 4.19
CA PRO A 10 23.08 19.45 4.37
C PRO A 10 21.64 19.41 3.83
N PRO A 11 21.20 18.28 3.24
CA PRO A 11 19.84 18.15 2.74
C PRO A 11 18.82 18.36 3.88
N PRO A 12 17.67 18.99 3.62
CA PRO A 12 16.64 19.14 4.63
C PRO A 12 16.17 17.77 5.12
N PRO A 13 15.91 17.60 6.42
CA PRO A 13 15.39 16.35 6.95
C PRO A 13 14.08 16.00 6.23
N THR A 14 14.04 14.83 5.60
CA THR A 14 12.80 14.33 4.98
C THR A 14 11.89 13.81 6.09
N LEU A 15 10.57 13.96 5.93
CA LEU A 15 9.58 13.46 6.91
C LEU A 15 9.72 11.95 7.20
N ALA A 16 10.33 11.19 6.28
CA ALA A 16 10.61 9.76 6.41
C ALA A 16 11.76 9.43 7.40
N LEU A 17 12.54 10.42 7.85
CA LEU A 17 13.64 10.24 8.80
C LEU A 17 13.27 10.53 10.26
N ALA A 18 12.04 10.95 10.55
CA ALA A 18 11.64 11.20 11.94
C ALA A 18 11.35 9.88 12.69
N ASN A 19 12.01 9.66 13.84
CA ASN A 19 11.82 8.52 14.75
C ASN A 19 12.17 7.13 14.20
N THR A 20 13.25 7.00 13.41
CA THR A 20 13.73 5.68 12.94
C THR A 20 14.50 4.91 14.01
N GLU A 21 14.94 5.57 15.08
CA GLU A 21 15.69 4.93 16.18
C GLU A 21 14.75 4.48 17.29
N LYS A 22 15.00 3.28 17.83
CA LYS A 22 14.26 2.78 18.98
C LYS A 22 14.51 3.73 20.17
N PRO A 23 13.45 4.24 20.83
CA PRO A 23 13.62 5.05 22.03
C PRO A 23 14.46 4.31 23.08
N SER A 24 15.57 4.91 23.52
CA SER A 24 16.36 4.42 24.64
C SER A 24 15.67 4.85 25.93
N LEU A 25 15.10 3.88 26.65
CA LEU A 25 14.32 4.14 27.87
C LEU A 25 15.03 3.54 29.08
N ASN A 26 14.99 4.26 30.20
CA ASN A 26 15.39 3.72 31.49
C ASN A 26 14.31 2.74 32.03
N ARG A 27 14.64 2.02 33.11
CA ARG A 27 13.77 0.96 33.64
C ARG A 27 12.38 1.46 34.07
N SER A 28 12.30 2.65 34.67
CA SER A 28 11.03 3.29 35.05
C SER A 28 10.18 3.68 33.84
N GLU A 29 10.81 4.26 32.81
CA GLU A 29 10.14 4.62 31.55
C GLU A 29 9.66 3.39 30.79
N GLN A 30 10.42 2.30 30.81
CA GLN A 30 10.04 1.04 30.18
C GLN A 30 8.78 0.45 30.84
N ALA A 31 8.69 0.50 32.18
CA ALA A 31 7.51 0.05 32.91
C ALA A 31 6.27 0.91 32.56
N GLY A 32 6.42 2.24 32.57
CA GLY A 32 5.35 3.17 32.17
C GLY A 32 4.91 2.98 30.71
N ARG A 33 5.86 2.72 29.80
CA ARG A 33 5.59 2.42 28.40
C ARG A 33 4.80 1.12 28.23
N ASN A 34 5.19 0.05 28.92
CA ASN A 34 4.50 -1.23 28.79
C ASN A 34 3.03 -1.13 29.24
N ALA A 35 2.76 -0.41 30.32
CA ALA A 35 1.40 -0.14 30.78
C ALA A 35 0.61 0.68 29.74
N LEU A 36 1.21 1.76 29.21
CA LEU A 36 0.61 2.58 28.15
C LEU A 36 0.29 1.76 26.89
N LEU A 37 1.21 0.91 26.43
CA LEU A 37 1.00 0.06 25.26
C LEU A 37 -0.10 -0.97 25.50
N SER A 38 -0.24 -1.49 26.73
CA SER A 38 -1.36 -2.35 27.11
C SER A 38 -2.69 -1.60 26.97
N ASP A 39 -2.78 -0.37 27.48
CA ASP A 39 -4.01 0.42 27.43
C ASP A 39 -4.36 0.87 25.99
N ILE A 40 -3.37 1.17 25.16
CA ILE A 40 -3.56 1.41 23.72
C ILE A 40 -4.13 0.16 23.04
N SER A 41 -3.59 -1.02 23.36
CA SER A 41 -4.03 -2.29 22.77
C SER A 41 -5.44 -2.68 23.20
N LYS A 42 -5.83 -2.37 24.44
CA LYS A 42 -7.21 -2.52 24.93
C LYS A 42 -8.17 -1.54 24.25
N GLY A 43 -7.67 -0.37 23.84
CA GLY A 43 -8.45 0.71 23.27
C GLY A 43 -9.27 1.47 24.32
N LYS A 44 -9.84 2.60 23.92
CA LYS A 44 -10.67 3.46 24.78
C LYS A 44 -11.88 3.96 24.03
N LYS A 45 -13.06 3.88 24.67
CA LYS A 45 -14.28 4.52 24.15
C LYS A 45 -14.10 6.03 24.16
N LEU A 46 -14.29 6.64 23.00
CA LEU A 46 -14.26 8.10 22.81
C LEU A 46 -15.68 8.65 22.75
N LYS A 47 -15.83 9.93 23.07
CA LYS A 47 -17.11 10.63 22.94
C LYS A 47 -17.38 10.90 21.45
N LYS A 48 -18.65 11.00 21.08
CA LYS A 48 -19.04 11.44 19.73
C LYS A 48 -18.72 12.93 19.58
N ALA A 49 -18.23 13.30 18.41
CA ALA A 49 -17.97 14.68 18.01
C ALA A 49 -18.42 14.85 16.55
N VAL A 50 -19.00 16.00 16.22
CA VAL A 50 -19.26 16.38 14.83
C VAL A 50 -17.92 16.81 14.22
N THR A 51 -17.44 16.09 13.22
CA THR A 51 -16.21 16.44 12.49
C THR A 51 -16.54 17.42 11.37
N ASN A 52 -15.95 18.61 11.41
CA ASN A 52 -15.96 19.54 10.28
C ASN A 52 -14.81 19.19 9.32
N ASP A 53 -15.01 18.19 8.47
CA ASP A 53 -14.02 17.75 7.48
C ASP A 53 -14.08 18.60 6.21
N ARG A 54 -12.99 19.30 5.90
CA ARG A 54 -12.81 20.15 4.72
C ARG A 54 -11.72 19.63 3.78
N SER A 55 -11.37 18.34 3.88
CA SER A 55 -10.35 17.73 3.01
C SER A 55 -10.88 17.34 1.63
N ALA A 56 -12.19 17.43 1.40
CA ALA A 56 -12.79 17.12 0.11
C ALA A 56 -12.28 18.09 -0.98
N PRO A 57 -12.00 17.61 -2.21
CA PRO A 57 -11.56 18.47 -3.29
C PRO A 57 -12.67 19.44 -3.68
N ILE A 58 -12.29 20.68 -3.99
CA ILE A 58 -13.19 21.67 -4.57
C ILE A 58 -13.26 21.37 -6.06
N LEU A 59 -14.43 20.94 -6.53
CA LEU A 59 -14.69 20.74 -7.96
C LEU A 59 -15.27 22.02 -8.54
N ASP A 60 -14.58 22.60 -9.51
CA ASP A 60 -15.17 23.64 -10.33
C ASP A 60 -16.35 23.03 -11.11
N LYS A 61 -17.51 23.70 -11.06
CA LYS A 61 -18.63 23.33 -11.92
C LYS A 61 -18.13 23.41 -13.37
N PRO A 62 -18.27 22.35 -14.19
CA PRO A 62 -17.95 22.46 -15.60
C PRO A 62 -18.77 23.62 -16.18
N LYS A 63 -18.10 24.48 -16.94
CA LYS A 63 -18.70 25.66 -17.54
C LYS A 63 -19.67 25.21 -18.65
N GLY A 64 -20.94 24.99 -18.26
CA GLY A 64 -22.05 24.56 -19.12
C GLY A 64 -22.03 23.05 -19.41
N SER A 65 -23.15 22.33 -19.50
CA SER A 65 -24.56 22.69 -19.59
C SER A 65 -25.40 21.57 -18.95
N GLY A 66 -26.43 21.95 -18.18
CA GLY A 66 -27.65 21.17 -17.95
C GLY A 66 -27.55 19.67 -17.62
N GLY A 67 -27.98 19.34 -16.39
CA GLY A 67 -28.74 18.12 -16.16
C GLY A 67 -28.06 17.02 -15.36
N GLY A 68 -28.69 16.68 -14.25
CA GLY A 68 -28.88 15.28 -13.85
C GLY A 68 -27.80 14.69 -12.95
N GLY A 69 -28.19 14.42 -11.71
CA GLY A 69 -27.38 13.68 -10.76
C GLY A 69 -27.24 12.19 -11.11
N GLY A 70 -26.11 11.64 -10.67
CA GLY A 70 -25.98 10.34 -10.00
C GLY A 70 -26.58 9.09 -10.66
N GLY A 71 -25.71 8.15 -11.00
CA GLY A 71 -26.10 6.75 -11.17
C GLY A 71 -25.05 5.92 -11.91
N GLY A 72 -24.01 5.48 -11.22
CA GLY A 72 -23.10 4.46 -11.75
C GLY A 72 -23.50 3.07 -11.27
N SER A 73 -24.50 2.47 -11.91
CA SER A 73 -24.82 1.05 -11.77
C SER A 73 -23.79 0.20 -12.53
N GLY A 74 -23.37 -0.90 -11.93
CA GLY A 74 -22.40 -1.83 -12.50
C GLY A 74 -22.87 -2.50 -13.80
N GLY A 75 -21.91 -3.06 -14.52
CA GLY A 75 -22.16 -3.89 -15.70
C GLY A 75 -20.85 -4.38 -16.31
N GLY A 76 -20.43 -5.59 -15.96
CA GLY A 76 -19.36 -6.29 -16.65
C GLY A 76 -19.83 -6.81 -18.02
N SER A 77 -18.97 -6.69 -19.02
CA SER A 77 -18.97 -7.44 -20.28
C SER A 77 -17.55 -7.27 -20.84
N GLY A 78 -16.78 -8.27 -21.24
CA GLY A 78 -17.16 -9.57 -21.78
C GLY A 78 -16.62 -9.65 -23.21
N GLY A 79 -15.39 -10.12 -23.37
CA GLY A 79 -14.96 -10.97 -24.48
C GLY A 79 -14.40 -10.35 -25.78
N GLY A 80 -13.31 -10.97 -26.25
CA GLY A 80 -12.84 -11.03 -27.66
C GLY A 80 -11.87 -9.91 -28.05
N GLY A 81 -10.58 -10.10 -28.35
CA GLY A 81 -9.87 -11.26 -28.91
C GLY A 81 -9.50 -10.95 -30.36
N SER A 82 -8.19 -10.89 -30.68
CA SER A 82 -7.55 -11.47 -31.88
C SER A 82 -6.23 -10.77 -32.30
N GLY A 83 -5.22 -11.60 -32.55
CA GLY A 83 -4.12 -11.37 -33.50
C GLY A 83 -2.97 -10.47 -33.03
N GLY A 84 -1.69 -10.82 -33.16
CA GLY A 84 -1.05 -11.94 -33.83
C GLY A 84 0.41 -11.58 -34.19
N GLY A 85 1.28 -12.59 -34.22
CA GLY A 85 2.64 -12.55 -34.78
C GLY A 85 3.69 -11.88 -33.87
N GLY A 86 4.89 -12.40 -33.66
CA GLY A 86 5.62 -13.50 -34.30
C GLY A 86 7.12 -13.21 -34.12
N GLY A 87 7.93 -14.25 -34.03
CA GLY A 87 9.38 -14.15 -34.31
C GLY A 87 10.32 -14.09 -33.10
N GLY A 88 10.90 -15.25 -32.80
CA GLY A 88 12.35 -15.46 -32.80
C GLY A 88 13.25 -14.64 -31.85
N GLY A 89 14.03 -15.35 -31.03
CA GLY A 89 15.26 -14.80 -30.46
C GLY A 89 15.50 -15.28 -29.04
N GLY A 90 16.31 -16.34 -28.91
CA GLY A 90 16.90 -16.69 -27.63
C GLY A 90 17.85 -15.59 -27.17
N TYR A 91 17.65 -15.10 -25.95
CA TYR A 91 18.72 -14.50 -25.15
C TYR A 91 18.41 -14.85 -23.70
N GLY A 92 19.35 -15.55 -23.09
CA GLY A 92 19.34 -15.79 -21.66
C GLY A 92 19.40 -14.47 -20.88
N GLY A 93 18.83 -14.49 -19.67
CA GLY A 93 19.13 -13.56 -18.60
C GLY A 93 18.62 -12.13 -18.78
N GLY A 94 17.43 -11.86 -18.24
CA GLY A 94 16.97 -10.48 -18.01
C GLY A 94 15.47 -10.34 -18.17
N GLY A 95 14.76 -10.23 -17.04
CA GLY A 95 13.33 -9.94 -17.03
C GLY A 95 12.98 -8.59 -17.69
N PRO A 96 11.67 -8.31 -17.90
CA PRO A 96 11.20 -7.17 -18.68
C PRO A 96 11.73 -5.82 -18.17
N PRO A 97 12.09 -4.90 -19.07
CA PRO A 97 12.69 -3.62 -18.71
C PRO A 97 11.68 -2.75 -17.96
N GLY A 98 12.03 -2.32 -16.75
CA GLY A 98 11.24 -1.34 -15.97
C GLY A 98 10.90 -1.73 -14.53
N LEU A 99 11.14 -2.97 -14.11
CA LEU A 99 10.92 -3.40 -12.73
C LEU A 99 12.24 -3.33 -11.94
N GLY A 100 12.67 -2.11 -11.63
CA GLY A 100 13.99 -1.79 -11.06
C GLY A 100 14.40 -2.73 -9.92
N GLY A 101 15.42 -3.56 -10.13
CA GLY A 101 16.13 -4.35 -9.11
C GLY A 101 15.34 -5.44 -8.35
N LEU A 102 14.02 -5.29 -8.18
CA LEU A 102 13.21 -6.05 -7.23
C LEU A 102 13.22 -7.57 -7.46
N PHE A 103 13.47 -8.01 -8.71
CA PHE A 103 13.50 -9.43 -9.07
C PHE A 103 14.86 -9.87 -9.64
N GLN A 104 15.93 -9.08 -9.47
CA GLN A 104 17.27 -9.45 -9.95
C GLN A 104 17.82 -10.73 -9.30
N SER A 105 17.32 -11.10 -8.12
CA SER A 105 17.62 -12.37 -7.43
C SER A 105 16.60 -13.49 -7.67
N GLY A 106 15.66 -13.29 -8.59
CA GLY A 106 14.58 -14.24 -8.90
C GLY A 106 13.32 -14.06 -8.04
N MET A 107 12.19 -14.56 -8.54
CA MET A 107 10.90 -14.48 -7.84
C MET A 107 10.82 -15.54 -6.73
N PRO A 108 10.49 -15.18 -5.47
CA PRO A 108 10.29 -16.16 -4.41
C PRO A 108 9.19 -17.17 -4.77
N LYS A 109 9.50 -18.47 -4.71
CA LYS A 109 8.53 -19.52 -5.00
C LYS A 109 7.68 -19.80 -3.77
N LEU A 110 6.37 -19.65 -3.90
CA LEU A 110 5.42 -20.00 -2.84
C LEU A 110 5.39 -21.51 -2.62
N ARG A 111 5.11 -21.94 -1.39
CA ARG A 111 4.87 -23.36 -1.08
C ARG A 111 3.55 -23.79 -1.71
N SER A 112 3.47 -25.03 -2.18
CA SER A 112 2.24 -25.60 -2.73
C SER A 112 1.12 -25.57 -1.68
N ALA A 113 -0.06 -25.11 -2.06
CA ALA A 113 -1.28 -25.26 -1.27
C ALA A 113 -1.77 -26.72 -1.42
N ALA A 114 -1.02 -27.67 -0.87
CA ALA A 114 -1.49 -29.05 -0.80
C ALA A 114 -2.59 -29.11 0.27
N ASN A 115 -3.79 -29.43 -0.20
CA ASN A 115 -4.95 -29.88 0.56
C ASN A 115 -5.54 -28.87 1.57
N ARG A 116 -6.39 -27.95 1.07
CA ARG A 116 -7.62 -27.70 1.83
C ARG A 116 -8.51 -28.90 1.53
N ASP A 117 -8.45 -29.91 2.38
CA ASP A 117 -9.48 -30.94 2.42
C ASP A 117 -10.81 -30.20 2.46
N THR A 118 -11.52 -30.22 1.33
CA THR A 118 -12.93 -29.89 1.29
C THR A 118 -13.60 -30.98 2.11
N GLY A 119 -13.70 -30.75 3.41
CA GLY A 119 -14.58 -31.48 4.31
C GLY A 119 -15.99 -31.32 3.76
N LYS A 120 -16.34 -32.20 2.82
CA LYS A 120 -17.70 -32.49 2.44
C LYS A 120 -18.28 -33.14 3.68
N GLU A 121 -18.88 -32.33 4.54
CA GLU A 121 -19.71 -32.86 5.62
C GLU A 121 -20.95 -33.45 4.95
N ASP A 122 -20.94 -34.77 4.84
CA ASP A 122 -22.10 -35.56 4.50
C ASP A 122 -23.07 -35.47 5.68
N PHE A 123 -24.09 -34.62 5.56
CA PHE A 123 -25.26 -34.65 6.44
C PHE A 123 -26.15 -35.82 6.02
N PRO A 124 -26.42 -36.82 6.88
CA PRO A 124 -27.45 -37.81 6.59
C PRO A 124 -28.84 -37.20 6.81
N ASP A 125 -29.72 -37.37 5.82
CA ASP A 125 -31.15 -37.05 5.94
C ASP A 125 -31.78 -37.89 7.06
N LEU A 126 -32.35 -37.19 8.06
CA LEU A 126 -33.39 -37.69 8.96
C LEU A 126 -34.49 -36.63 9.08
#